data_AF-A0A2R6FJU9-F1
#
_entry.id   AF-A0A2R6FJU9-F1
#
_cell.length_a   1.000
_cell.length_b   1.000
_cell.length_c   1.000
_cell.angle_alpha   90.00
_cell.angle_beta   90.00
_cell.angle_gamma   90.00
#
_symmetry.space_group_name_H-M   'P 1'
#
loop_
_entity.id
_entity.type
_entity.pdbx_description
1 polymer ?
#
loop_
_entity_poly.entity_id
_entity_poly.type
_entity_poly.pdbx_seq_one_letter_code
_entity_poly.pdbx_strand_id
1 'polypeptide(L)'
;MLDDLLGRTERKEQIAALEAERDDLEAQLAAEGDRRAEAVRARQEAEERVNRLEDRIADLEGKVDADDGPVDRSFRHRETVRGRRLDAVLERLDSFEGDRESVLTAVVDEDVPVAVADLLGDRAALVDRAAPCVVCADDTGLLAVAMRPPITPEPGVKWSDGPAVDRSWFRPTGRYALALVRSDVFAVGVYEAGERVEFEGFTSDVKSDHSKGGFSQARFERLRDEQIADHVERCEAALADADADRLFVTGDSRLVGEFEADADETAAVDATGEPEPALADAHASFWSVRVWGV
;
A
#
# COMPACT_ATOMS: atom_id res chain seq x y z
N MET A 1 78.84 30.06 35.71
CA MET A 1 79.94 29.77 34.75
C MET A 1 80.19 28.27 34.53
N LEU A 2 80.06 27.39 35.54
CA LEU A 2 80.17 25.92 35.34
C LEU A 2 78.92 25.28 34.71
N ASP A 3 77.72 25.82 34.97
CA ASP A 3 76.46 25.27 34.41
C ASP A 3 76.26 25.56 32.90
N ASP A 4 76.84 26.65 32.37
CA ASP A 4 76.84 26.95 30.93
C ASP A 4 77.79 26.03 30.13
N LEU A 5 78.97 25.76 30.67
CA LEU A 5 79.97 24.88 30.04
C LEU A 5 79.55 23.40 29.98
N LEU A 6 78.55 23.01 30.78
CA LEU A 6 78.04 21.63 30.87
C LEU A 6 76.67 21.44 30.20
N GLY A 7 76.15 22.46 29.49
CA GLY A 7 74.85 22.39 28.79
C GLY A 7 73.65 22.22 29.73
N ARG A 8 73.80 22.54 31.02
CA ARG A 8 72.71 22.46 32.00
C ARG A 8 71.74 23.62 31.88
N THR A 9 72.21 24.79 31.46
CA THR A 9 71.36 25.96 31.21
C THR A 9 70.40 25.69 30.06
N GLU A 10 70.91 25.24 28.91
CA GLU A 10 70.12 24.91 27.71
C GLU A 10 69.10 23.78 27.98
N ARG A 11 69.48 22.74 28.73
CA ARG A 11 68.53 21.70 29.14
C ARG A 11 67.45 22.19 30.10
N LYS A 12 67.76 23.13 31.00
CA LYS A 12 66.75 23.73 31.88
C LYS A 12 65.77 24.60 31.09
N GLU A 13 66.25 25.34 30.10
CA GLU A 13 65.40 26.12 29.20
C GLU A 13 64.51 25.20 28.35
N GLN A 14 65.04 24.09 27.85
CA GLN A 14 64.27 23.10 27.10
C GLN A 14 63.22 22.39 27.98
N ILE A 15 63.55 22.06 29.24
CA ILE A 15 62.59 21.51 30.20
C ILE A 15 61.49 22.53 30.47
N ALA A 16 61.84 23.79 30.74
CA ALA A 16 60.84 24.84 30.99
C ALA A 16 59.93 25.10 29.78
N ALA A 17 60.46 25.03 28.56
CA ALA A 17 59.68 25.16 27.34
C ALA A 17 58.71 23.97 27.15
N LEU A 18 59.18 22.73 27.39
CA LEU A 18 58.35 21.53 27.30
C LEU A 18 57.29 21.47 28.41
N GLU A 19 57.59 21.96 29.61
CA GLU A 19 56.62 22.08 30.70
C GLU A 19 55.53 23.11 30.37
N ALA A 20 55.91 24.26 29.78
CA ALA A 20 54.95 25.25 29.31
C ALA A 20 54.08 24.73 28.16
N GLU A 21 54.66 23.97 27.22
CA GLU A 21 53.91 23.34 26.13
C GLU A 21 52.96 22.25 26.65
N ARG A 22 53.38 21.44 27.63
CA ARG A 22 52.48 20.49 28.32
C ARG A 22 51.30 21.22 28.93
N ASP A 23 51.55 22.31 29.67
CA ASP A 23 50.49 23.06 30.35
C ASP A 23 49.49 23.67 29.38
N ASP A 24 49.97 24.18 28.23
CA ASP A 24 49.10 24.70 27.18
C ASP A 24 48.26 23.57 26.54
N LEU A 25 48.86 22.42 26.25
CA LEU A 25 48.16 21.26 25.70
C LEU A 25 47.13 20.67 26.69
N GLU A 26 47.44 20.62 27.98
CA GLU A 26 46.49 20.19 29.02
C GLU A 26 45.30 21.17 29.13
N ALA A 27 45.56 22.48 29.07
CA ALA A 27 44.51 23.49 29.04
C ALA A 27 43.62 23.37 27.79
N GLN A 28 44.21 23.14 26.62
CA GLN A 28 43.46 22.94 25.37
C GLN A 28 42.59 21.67 25.44
N LEU A 29 43.13 20.57 25.96
CA LEU A 29 42.40 19.31 26.11
C LEU A 29 41.23 19.45 27.09
N ALA A 30 41.43 20.17 28.20
CA ALA A 30 40.35 20.46 29.14
C ALA A 30 39.24 21.28 28.49
N ALA A 31 39.60 22.33 27.74
CA ALA A 31 38.65 23.18 27.04
C ALA A 31 37.87 22.43 25.93
N GLU A 32 38.50 21.48 25.24
CA GLU A 32 37.82 20.58 24.29
C GLU A 32 36.90 19.58 25.02
N GLY A 33 37.34 19.07 26.17
CA GLY A 33 36.53 18.21 27.03
C GLY A 33 35.23 18.90 27.49
N ASP A 34 35.34 20.15 27.93
CA ASP A 34 34.20 20.96 28.35
C ASP A 34 33.23 21.25 27.20
N ARG A 35 33.76 21.63 26.02
CA ARG A 35 32.94 21.84 24.80
C ARG A 35 32.20 20.58 24.37
N ARG A 36 32.84 19.42 24.45
CA ARG A 36 32.20 18.13 24.15
C ARG A 36 31.10 17.81 25.16
N ALA A 37 31.33 18.05 26.45
CA ALA A 37 30.34 17.83 27.49
C ALA A 37 29.13 18.78 27.36
N GLU A 38 29.35 20.03 26.93
CA GLU A 38 28.28 20.99 26.63
C GLU A 38 27.46 20.57 25.41
N ALA A 39 28.10 20.14 24.33
CA ALA A 39 27.41 19.65 23.13
C ALA A 39 26.54 18.41 23.43
N VAL A 40 27.02 17.49 24.27
CA VAL A 40 26.24 16.32 24.70
C VAL A 40 25.02 16.74 25.52
N ARG A 41 25.19 17.69 26.46
CA ARG A 41 24.07 18.23 27.26
C ARG A 41 23.03 18.91 26.39
N ALA A 42 23.45 19.76 25.45
CA ALA A 42 22.55 20.41 24.51
C ALA A 42 21.76 19.40 23.66
N ARG A 43 22.40 18.28 23.25
CA ARG A 43 21.72 17.20 22.53
C ARG A 43 20.68 16.50 23.39
N GLN A 44 21.00 16.20 24.64
CA GLN A 44 20.08 15.56 25.59
C GLN A 44 18.87 16.46 25.89
N GLU A 45 19.08 17.77 26.10
CA GLU A 45 17.99 18.72 26.31
C GLU A 45 17.06 18.84 25.09
N ALA A 46 17.63 18.77 23.87
CA ALA A 46 16.86 18.74 22.64
C ALA A 46 16.03 17.44 22.51
N GLU A 47 16.64 16.28 22.78
CA GLU A 47 15.96 14.98 22.80
C GLU A 47 14.80 14.97 23.84
N GLU A 48 15.03 15.46 25.05
CA GLU A 48 13.99 15.60 26.08
C GLU A 48 12.85 16.54 25.66
N ARG A 49 13.15 17.57 24.87
CA ARG A 49 12.13 18.47 24.34
C ARG A 49 11.32 17.81 23.23
N VAL A 50 11.95 17.03 22.35
CA VAL A 50 11.26 16.24 21.33
C VAL A 50 10.31 15.26 21.98
N ASN A 51 10.79 14.44 22.92
CA ASN A 51 9.95 13.46 23.62
C ASN A 51 8.74 14.12 24.30
N ARG A 52 8.94 15.26 24.99
CA ARG A 52 7.82 16.01 25.60
C ARG A 52 6.82 16.57 24.59
N LEU A 53 7.28 16.93 23.39
CA LEU A 53 6.39 17.39 22.33
C LEU A 53 5.64 16.22 21.71
N GLU A 54 6.30 15.09 21.50
CA GLU A 54 5.68 13.84 21.02
C GLU A 54 4.61 13.33 22.00
N ASP A 55 4.92 13.28 23.29
CA ASP A 55 3.95 12.92 24.34
C ASP A 55 2.73 13.86 24.32
N ARG A 56 2.97 15.16 24.11
CA ARG A 56 1.88 16.15 24.03
C ARG A 56 1.07 16.02 22.74
N ILE A 57 1.70 15.64 21.63
CA ILE A 57 1.00 15.35 20.37
C ILE A 57 0.12 14.12 20.59
N ALA A 58 0.65 13.03 21.14
CA ALA A 58 -0.14 11.82 21.45
C ALA A 58 -1.32 12.11 22.40
N ASP A 59 -1.10 12.93 23.44
CA ASP A 59 -2.16 13.36 24.36
C ASP A 59 -3.23 14.25 23.69
N LEU A 60 -2.84 15.05 22.68
CA LEU A 60 -3.77 15.90 21.92
C LEU A 60 -4.52 15.09 20.86
N GLU A 61 -3.84 14.18 20.15
CA GLU A 61 -4.44 13.21 19.23
C GLU A 61 -5.49 12.37 19.96
N GLY A 62 -5.15 11.80 21.13
CA GLY A 62 -6.11 11.04 21.94
C GLY A 62 -7.30 11.85 22.47
N LYS A 63 -7.19 13.18 22.57
CA LYS A 63 -8.31 14.07 22.93
C LYS A 63 -9.15 14.48 21.73
N VAL A 64 -8.53 14.68 20.57
CA VAL A 64 -9.25 14.91 19.31
C VAL A 64 -10.05 13.65 18.94
N ASP A 65 -9.46 12.45 19.11
CA ASP A 65 -10.17 11.17 18.94
C ASP A 65 -11.34 10.99 19.93
N ALA A 66 -11.28 11.64 21.10
CA ALA A 66 -12.32 11.57 22.12
C ALA A 66 -13.43 12.63 21.97
N ASP A 67 -13.10 13.83 21.46
CA ASP A 67 -14.04 14.95 21.32
C ASP A 67 -14.65 15.10 19.91
N ASP A 68 -14.11 14.43 18.87
CA ASP A 68 -14.63 14.42 17.47
C ASP A 68 -15.10 13.02 17.01
N GLY A 69 -15.78 12.26 17.86
CA GLY A 69 -16.34 10.97 17.46
C GLY A 69 -17.65 11.11 16.66
N PRO A 70 -17.70 10.89 15.33
CA PRO A 70 -18.92 10.34 14.75
C PRO A 70 -19.19 9.05 15.53
N VAL A 71 -20.45 8.80 15.91
CA VAL A 71 -20.87 7.49 16.43
C VAL A 71 -20.12 6.43 15.63
N ASP A 72 -19.26 5.60 16.25
CA ASP A 72 -18.43 4.62 15.54
C ASP A 72 -19.35 3.60 14.88
N ARG A 73 -19.85 3.97 13.70
CA ARG A 73 -20.73 3.17 12.88
C ARG A 73 -19.81 2.12 12.28
N SER A 74 -20.03 0.90 12.71
CA SER A 74 -19.44 -0.29 12.12
C SER A 74 -20.37 -0.82 11.04
N PHE A 75 -19.80 -1.47 10.03
CA PHE A 75 -20.59 -2.19 9.05
C PHE A 75 -21.47 -3.23 9.74
N ARG A 76 -22.76 -3.25 9.40
CA ARG A 76 -23.73 -4.24 9.87
C ARG A 76 -23.35 -5.65 9.45
N HIS A 77 -22.67 -5.77 8.30
CA HIS A 77 -22.17 -7.01 7.74
C HIS A 77 -20.86 -6.77 7.00
N ARG A 78 -19.94 -7.73 7.03
CA ARG A 78 -18.73 -7.72 6.21
C ARG A 78 -18.38 -9.14 5.82
N GLU A 79 -18.29 -9.40 4.52
CA GLU A 79 -18.01 -10.73 3.98
C GLU A 79 -17.24 -10.61 2.67
N THR A 80 -16.28 -11.52 2.45
CA THR A 80 -15.66 -11.70 1.15
C THR A 80 -16.28 -12.94 0.51
N VAL A 81 -16.91 -12.77 -0.65
CA VAL A 81 -17.70 -13.80 -1.33
C VAL A 81 -17.18 -14.07 -2.73
N ARG A 82 -17.36 -15.30 -3.21
CA ARG A 82 -17.02 -15.72 -4.58
C ARG A 82 -17.90 -16.88 -5.03
N GLY A 83 -17.92 -17.15 -6.35
CA GLY A 83 -18.68 -18.25 -6.95
C GLY A 83 -20.14 -18.29 -6.48
N ARG A 84 -20.63 -19.47 -6.10
CA ARG A 84 -22.04 -19.68 -5.68
C ARG A 84 -22.52 -18.74 -4.58
N ARG A 85 -21.65 -18.31 -3.66
CA ARG A 85 -22.04 -17.39 -2.57
C ARG A 85 -22.28 -15.99 -3.11
N LEU A 86 -21.40 -15.50 -3.98
CA LEU A 86 -21.58 -14.24 -4.70
C LEU A 86 -22.85 -14.29 -5.57
N ASP A 87 -23.08 -15.42 -6.24
CA ASP A 87 -24.28 -15.60 -7.07
C ASP A 87 -25.56 -15.43 -6.25
N ALA A 88 -25.61 -16.04 -5.07
CA ALA A 88 -26.75 -15.89 -4.17
C ALA A 88 -26.88 -14.47 -3.57
N VAL A 89 -25.80 -13.67 -3.51
CA VAL A 89 -25.88 -12.26 -3.09
C VAL A 89 -26.48 -11.42 -4.22
N LEU A 90 -25.95 -11.56 -5.45
CA LEU A 90 -26.43 -10.83 -6.62
C LEU A 90 -27.89 -11.18 -6.95
N GLU A 91 -28.27 -12.46 -6.87
CA GLU A 91 -29.68 -12.87 -7.07
C GLU A 91 -30.63 -12.27 -6.02
N ARG A 92 -30.20 -12.11 -4.77
CA ARG A 92 -31.01 -11.43 -3.74
C ARG A 92 -31.12 -9.94 -4.02
N LEU A 93 -30.04 -9.32 -4.47
CA LEU A 93 -30.04 -7.91 -4.84
C LEU A 93 -30.99 -7.66 -6.03
N ASP A 94 -30.91 -8.50 -7.06
CA ASP A 94 -31.80 -8.45 -8.23
C ASP A 94 -33.28 -8.68 -7.87
N SER A 95 -33.57 -9.35 -6.75
CA SER A 95 -34.95 -9.59 -6.28
C SER A 95 -35.57 -8.42 -5.52
N PHE A 96 -34.80 -7.37 -5.22
CA PHE A 96 -35.30 -6.20 -4.54
C PHE A 96 -36.03 -5.28 -5.53
N GLU A 97 -37.32 -5.09 -5.31
CA GLU A 97 -38.19 -4.21 -6.10
C GLU A 97 -38.79 -3.14 -5.20
N GLY A 98 -38.85 -1.91 -5.71
CA GLY A 98 -39.45 -0.75 -5.08
C GLY A 98 -40.26 0.07 -6.08
N ASP A 99 -40.64 1.29 -5.68
CA ASP A 99 -41.32 2.23 -6.56
C ASP A 99 -40.32 2.89 -7.52
N ARG A 100 -40.84 3.57 -8.54
CA ARG A 100 -39.98 4.33 -9.46
C ARG A 100 -39.16 5.35 -8.66
N GLU A 101 -37.84 5.29 -8.85
CA GLU A 101 -36.87 6.16 -8.18
C GLU A 101 -36.77 5.94 -6.65
N SER A 102 -37.10 4.74 -6.15
CA SER A 102 -36.95 4.43 -4.72
C SER A 102 -35.61 3.78 -4.37
N VAL A 103 -34.88 3.25 -5.36
CA VAL A 103 -33.59 2.58 -5.16
C VAL A 103 -32.48 3.34 -5.86
N LEU A 104 -31.49 3.76 -5.08
CA LEU A 104 -30.25 4.36 -5.54
C LEU A 104 -29.20 3.27 -5.79
N THR A 105 -28.56 3.32 -6.95
CA THR A 105 -27.29 2.64 -7.23
C THR A 105 -26.24 3.68 -7.59
N ALA A 106 -25.12 3.68 -6.86
CA ALA A 106 -24.01 4.59 -7.10
C ALA A 106 -22.69 3.85 -7.17
N VAL A 107 -21.86 4.23 -8.13
CA VAL A 107 -20.46 3.82 -8.20
C VAL A 107 -19.65 4.93 -7.54
N VAL A 108 -18.96 4.60 -6.45
CA VAL A 108 -18.15 5.49 -5.64
C VAL A 108 -16.69 5.12 -5.82
N ASP A 109 -15.88 6.08 -6.23
CA ASP A 109 -14.45 5.90 -6.48
C ASP A 109 -13.62 6.57 -5.39
N GLU A 110 -13.41 7.89 -5.49
CA GLU A 110 -12.72 8.68 -4.46
C GLU A 110 -13.70 9.35 -3.48
N ASP A 111 -14.68 10.09 -4.00
CA ASP A 111 -15.61 10.89 -3.20
C ASP A 111 -17.02 10.31 -3.18
N VAL A 112 -17.68 10.35 -2.02
CA VAL A 112 -19.09 9.94 -1.88
C VAL A 112 -20.01 10.96 -2.57
N PRO A 113 -20.83 10.55 -3.57
CA PRO A 113 -21.77 11.45 -4.22
C PRO A 113 -22.80 12.04 -3.26
N VAL A 114 -23.20 13.30 -3.49
CA VAL A 114 -24.17 14.01 -2.65
C VAL A 114 -25.47 13.22 -2.46
N ALA A 115 -25.98 12.57 -3.51
CA ALA A 115 -27.18 11.75 -3.43
C ALA A 115 -27.04 10.56 -2.46
N VAL A 116 -25.84 9.97 -2.34
CA VAL A 116 -25.56 8.91 -1.38
C VAL A 116 -25.51 9.49 0.04
N ALA A 117 -24.87 10.65 0.20
CA ALA A 117 -24.81 11.34 1.49
C ALA A 117 -26.20 11.77 1.99
N ASP A 118 -27.04 12.31 1.12
CA ASP A 118 -28.41 12.71 1.43
C ASP A 118 -29.27 11.52 1.85
N LEU A 119 -29.13 10.37 1.18
CA LEU A 119 -29.90 9.16 1.46
C LEU A 119 -29.43 8.45 2.74
N LEU A 120 -28.12 8.30 2.92
CA LEU A 120 -27.54 7.51 4.01
C LEU A 120 -27.24 8.33 5.27
N GLY A 121 -27.26 9.67 5.17
CA GLY A 121 -26.87 10.57 6.25
C GLY A 121 -25.47 10.22 6.78
N ASP A 122 -25.32 10.15 8.10
CA ASP A 122 -24.00 9.83 8.70
C ASP A 122 -23.49 8.41 8.38
N ARG A 123 -24.29 7.53 7.74
CA ARG A 123 -23.77 6.24 7.23
C ARG A 123 -22.96 6.39 5.95
N ALA A 124 -22.96 7.57 5.30
CA ALA A 124 -22.12 7.86 4.16
C ALA A 124 -20.61 7.66 4.46
N ALA A 125 -20.17 7.90 5.70
CA ALA A 125 -18.80 7.62 6.13
C ALA A 125 -18.40 6.14 6.04
N LEU A 126 -19.37 5.20 6.08
CA LEU A 126 -19.11 3.79 5.84
C LEU A 126 -18.89 3.48 4.36
N VAL A 127 -19.56 4.23 3.48
CA VAL A 127 -19.36 4.13 2.02
C VAL A 127 -17.99 4.66 1.64
N ASP A 128 -17.60 5.81 2.18
CA ASP A 128 -16.27 6.40 2.04
C ASP A 128 -15.18 5.38 2.41
N ARG A 129 -15.30 4.72 3.56
CA ARG A 129 -14.38 3.65 3.99
C ARG A 129 -14.38 2.41 3.08
N ALA A 130 -15.49 2.14 2.39
CA ALA A 130 -15.60 1.00 1.48
C ALA A 130 -15.06 1.31 0.07
N ALA A 131 -14.93 2.59 -0.28
CA ALA A 131 -14.51 3.05 -1.59
C ALA A 131 -13.11 2.49 -2.00
N PRO A 132 -12.90 2.16 -3.29
CA PRO A 132 -13.89 2.16 -4.36
C PRO A 132 -14.93 1.04 -4.19
N CYS A 133 -16.21 1.35 -4.46
CA CYS A 133 -17.32 0.41 -4.34
C CYS A 133 -18.57 0.82 -5.13
N VAL A 134 -19.45 -0.15 -5.37
CA VAL A 134 -20.83 0.07 -5.83
C VAL A 134 -21.75 -0.01 -4.62
N VAL A 135 -22.52 1.05 -4.38
CA VAL A 135 -23.53 1.15 -3.32
C VAL A 135 -24.92 0.97 -3.91
N CYS A 136 -25.74 0.15 -3.26
CA CYS A 136 -27.17 0.07 -3.50
C CYS A 136 -27.91 0.35 -2.19
N ALA A 137 -28.82 1.33 -2.21
CA ALA A 137 -29.62 1.69 -1.05
C ALA A 137 -31.02 2.13 -1.46
N ASP A 138 -32.03 1.85 -0.63
CA ASP A 138 -33.40 2.29 -0.85
C ASP A 138 -33.81 3.43 0.10
N ASP A 139 -34.84 4.15 -0.29
CA ASP A 139 -35.44 5.26 0.45
C ASP A 139 -36.12 4.85 1.78
N THR A 140 -36.49 3.57 1.93
CA THR A 140 -37.09 3.05 3.18
C THR A 140 -36.04 2.50 4.16
N GLY A 141 -34.81 2.29 3.71
CA GLY A 141 -33.68 1.81 4.52
C GLY A 141 -33.64 0.29 4.76
N LEU A 142 -34.41 -0.49 4.00
CA LEU A 142 -34.39 -1.96 4.02
C LEU A 142 -33.12 -2.52 3.36
N LEU A 143 -32.60 -1.82 2.36
CA LEU A 143 -31.41 -2.09 1.58
C LEU A 143 -30.40 -0.98 1.81
N ALA A 144 -29.21 -1.35 2.28
CA ALA A 144 -28.02 -0.52 2.19
C ALA A 144 -26.81 -1.44 2.15
N VAL A 145 -26.27 -1.64 0.96
CA VAL A 145 -25.15 -2.55 0.70
C VAL A 145 -24.10 -1.82 -0.13
N ALA A 146 -22.84 -2.01 0.22
CA ALA A 146 -21.71 -1.64 -0.61
C ALA A 146 -20.99 -2.92 -1.06
N MET A 147 -20.52 -2.95 -2.31
CA MET A 147 -19.78 -4.08 -2.86
C MET A 147 -18.57 -3.56 -3.63
N ARG A 148 -17.41 -4.18 -3.48
CA ARG A 148 -16.24 -3.86 -4.33
C ARG A 148 -16.18 -4.85 -5.49
N PRO A 149 -16.57 -4.44 -6.72
CA PRO A 149 -16.45 -5.31 -7.89
C PRO A 149 -14.97 -5.48 -8.30
N PRO A 150 -14.61 -6.63 -8.90
CA PRO A 150 -13.32 -6.84 -9.56
C PRO A 150 -13.10 -5.96 -10.78
N ILE A 151 -14.17 -5.63 -11.51
CA ILE A 151 -14.13 -4.73 -12.67
C ILE A 151 -14.84 -3.45 -12.28
N THR A 152 -14.14 -2.33 -12.40
CA THR A 152 -14.58 -1.02 -11.92
C THR A 152 -15.51 -0.39 -12.96
N PRO A 153 -16.81 -0.24 -12.66
CA PRO A 153 -17.71 0.47 -13.57
C PRO A 153 -17.44 1.97 -13.60
N GLU A 154 -17.97 2.67 -14.61
CA GLU A 154 -17.89 4.13 -14.67
C GLU A 154 -18.59 4.77 -13.47
N PRO A 155 -17.96 5.76 -12.80
CA PRO A 155 -18.58 6.51 -11.71
C PRO A 155 -19.92 7.12 -12.13
N GLY A 156 -20.92 7.02 -11.25
CA GLY A 156 -22.24 7.53 -11.57
C GLY A 156 -23.27 7.22 -10.50
N VAL A 157 -24.41 7.92 -10.58
CA VAL A 157 -25.56 7.72 -9.68
C VAL A 157 -26.80 7.49 -10.54
N LYS A 158 -27.58 6.47 -10.19
CA LYS A 158 -28.83 6.13 -10.85
C LYS A 158 -29.91 5.82 -9.82
N TRP A 159 -31.10 6.35 -10.06
CA TRP A 159 -32.31 5.98 -9.35
C TRP A 159 -33.19 5.10 -10.23
N SER A 160 -33.72 4.02 -9.66
CA SER A 160 -34.60 3.06 -10.33
C SER A 160 -35.57 2.41 -9.34
N ASP A 161 -36.41 1.51 -9.84
CA ASP A 161 -37.30 0.61 -9.09
C ASP A 161 -36.59 -0.63 -8.53
N GLY A 162 -35.27 -0.72 -8.69
CA GLY A 162 -34.44 -1.79 -8.16
C GLY A 162 -32.95 -1.48 -8.33
N PRO A 163 -32.05 -2.30 -7.77
CA PRO A 163 -30.61 -2.12 -7.94
C PRO A 163 -30.18 -2.26 -9.39
N ALA A 164 -29.43 -1.28 -9.91
CA ALA A 164 -28.95 -1.25 -11.29
C ALA A 164 -27.50 -1.75 -11.38
N VAL A 165 -27.31 -3.05 -11.18
CA VAL A 165 -25.98 -3.68 -11.12
C VAL A 165 -25.77 -4.63 -12.31
N ASP A 166 -24.66 -4.46 -13.05
CA ASP A 166 -24.29 -5.42 -14.09
C ASP A 166 -23.49 -6.59 -13.50
N ARG A 167 -23.89 -7.82 -13.85
CA ARG A 167 -23.20 -9.03 -13.42
C ARG A 167 -21.81 -9.16 -14.02
N SER A 168 -21.54 -8.52 -15.16
CA SER A 168 -20.22 -8.51 -15.76
C SER A 168 -19.18 -7.78 -14.91
N TRP A 169 -19.59 -6.94 -13.96
CA TRP A 169 -18.67 -6.30 -13.02
C TRP A 169 -18.10 -7.28 -11.99
N PHE A 170 -18.85 -8.36 -11.71
CA PHE A 170 -18.57 -9.31 -10.62
C PHE A 170 -18.17 -10.70 -11.10
N ARG A 171 -18.28 -10.96 -12.41
CA ARG A 171 -18.08 -12.29 -12.96
C ARG A 171 -17.25 -12.26 -14.24
N PRO A 172 -16.48 -13.32 -14.49
CA PRO A 172 -15.84 -13.51 -15.77
C PRO A 172 -16.89 -13.69 -16.88
N THR A 173 -16.73 -12.96 -17.97
CA THR A 173 -17.56 -13.04 -19.18
C THR A 173 -16.69 -13.08 -20.42
N GLY A 174 -17.05 -13.89 -21.41
CA GLY A 174 -16.28 -14.04 -22.64
C GLY A 174 -14.96 -14.80 -22.46
N ARG A 175 -14.03 -14.60 -23.40
CA ARG A 175 -12.67 -15.13 -23.34
C ARG A 175 -11.74 -14.04 -22.81
N TYR A 176 -11.03 -14.31 -21.72
CA TYR A 176 -10.17 -13.32 -21.07
C TYR A 176 -8.85 -13.94 -20.63
N ALA A 177 -7.79 -13.13 -20.59
CA ALA A 177 -6.53 -13.47 -19.97
C ALA A 177 -6.50 -12.91 -18.54
N LEU A 178 -6.02 -13.69 -17.59
CA LEU A 178 -5.65 -13.21 -16.27
C LEU A 178 -4.19 -13.53 -16.03
N ALA A 179 -3.42 -12.51 -15.65
CA ALA A 179 -2.01 -12.61 -15.37
C ALA A 179 -1.70 -12.33 -13.89
N LEU A 180 -0.64 -12.95 -13.40
CA LEU A 180 0.03 -12.66 -12.15
C LEU A 180 1.45 -12.18 -12.49
N VAL A 181 1.77 -10.96 -12.11
CA VAL A 181 3.09 -10.34 -12.26
C VAL A 181 3.66 -10.02 -10.89
N ARG A 182 4.82 -10.59 -10.58
CA ARG A 182 5.62 -10.28 -9.40
C ARG A 182 7.04 -9.97 -9.83
N SER A 183 7.89 -9.57 -8.89
CA SER A 183 9.29 -9.26 -9.22
C SER A 183 10.07 -10.43 -9.82
N ASP A 184 9.68 -11.67 -9.50
CA ASP A 184 10.41 -12.89 -9.81
C ASP A 184 9.52 -14.00 -10.37
N VAL A 185 8.21 -13.78 -10.48
CA VAL A 185 7.22 -14.77 -10.91
C VAL A 185 6.25 -14.11 -11.88
N PHE A 186 6.10 -14.74 -13.04
CA PHE A 186 5.07 -14.43 -14.01
C PHE A 186 4.23 -15.67 -14.30
N ALA A 187 2.92 -15.48 -14.41
CA ALA A 187 2.02 -16.50 -14.90
C ALA A 187 0.83 -15.84 -15.60
N VAL A 188 0.40 -16.38 -16.73
CA VAL A 188 -0.82 -15.96 -17.42
C VAL A 188 -1.64 -17.18 -17.79
N GLY A 189 -2.96 -17.05 -17.66
CA GLY A 189 -3.91 -18.05 -18.13
C GLY A 189 -4.96 -17.41 -19.00
N VAL A 190 -5.34 -18.09 -20.09
CA VAL A 190 -6.52 -17.74 -20.88
C VAL A 190 -7.68 -18.57 -20.37
N TYR A 191 -8.82 -17.91 -20.18
CA TYR A 191 -10.03 -18.49 -19.60
C TYR A 191 -11.19 -18.33 -20.56
N GLU A 192 -11.97 -19.40 -20.72
CA GLU A 192 -13.20 -19.42 -21.51
C GLU A 192 -14.28 -20.16 -20.71
N ALA A 193 -15.48 -19.57 -20.63
CA ALA A 193 -16.61 -20.13 -19.86
C ALA A 193 -16.28 -20.47 -18.39
N GLY A 194 -15.30 -19.79 -17.81
CA GLY A 194 -14.87 -20.00 -16.41
C GLY A 194 -13.82 -21.11 -16.24
N GLU A 195 -13.37 -21.75 -17.30
CA GLU A 195 -12.30 -22.75 -17.28
C GLU A 195 -11.03 -22.20 -17.91
N ARG A 196 -9.86 -22.57 -17.37
CA ARG A 196 -8.56 -22.18 -17.94
C ARG A 196 -8.24 -23.11 -19.12
N VAL A 197 -8.08 -22.54 -20.30
CA VAL A 197 -7.82 -23.26 -21.55
C VAL A 197 -6.36 -23.22 -21.97
N GLU A 198 -5.64 -22.16 -21.59
CA GLU A 198 -4.21 -21.97 -21.88
C GLU A 198 -3.47 -21.48 -20.63
N PHE A 199 -2.19 -21.79 -20.55
CA PHE A 199 -1.32 -21.41 -19.44
C PHE A 199 0.11 -21.20 -19.92
N GLU A 200 0.70 -20.09 -19.50
CA GLU A 200 2.12 -19.82 -19.61
C GLU A 200 2.63 -19.26 -18.27
N GLY A 201 3.85 -19.62 -17.86
CA GLY A 201 4.43 -19.08 -16.64
C GLY A 201 5.91 -19.36 -16.53
N PHE A 202 6.62 -18.45 -15.89
CA PHE A 202 8.06 -18.56 -15.68
C PHE A 202 8.48 -17.81 -14.42
N THR A 203 9.65 -18.18 -13.91
CA THR A 203 10.33 -17.44 -12.84
C THR A 203 11.54 -16.71 -13.40
N SER A 204 12.00 -15.68 -12.68
CA SER A 204 13.20 -14.91 -13.03
C SER A 204 14.14 -14.82 -11.82
N ASP A 205 15.45 -14.83 -12.09
CA ASP A 205 16.49 -14.77 -11.05
C ASP A 205 16.67 -13.36 -10.47
N VAL A 206 15.57 -12.68 -10.15
CA VAL A 206 15.60 -11.39 -9.47
C VAL A 206 15.97 -11.63 -8.01
N LYS A 207 17.08 -11.03 -7.58
CA LYS A 207 17.57 -11.26 -6.21
C LYS A 207 16.61 -10.65 -5.18
N SER A 208 16.35 -11.39 -4.11
CA SER A 208 15.54 -10.92 -2.98
C SER A 208 16.25 -9.83 -2.17
N ASP A 209 15.46 -8.99 -1.49
CA ASP A 209 15.99 -7.92 -0.64
C ASP A 209 16.86 -8.49 0.48
N HIS A 210 18.14 -8.10 0.49
CA HIS A 210 19.04 -8.41 1.60
C HIS A 210 19.13 -7.19 2.53
N SER A 211 18.56 -7.32 3.73
CA SER A 211 18.56 -6.29 4.78
C SER A 211 19.93 -5.97 5.41
N LYS A 212 21.04 -6.41 4.80
CA LYS A 212 22.38 -6.16 5.31
C LYS A 212 22.96 -4.90 4.69
N GLY A 213 22.68 -3.76 5.33
CA GLY A 213 23.20 -2.45 4.95
C GLY A 213 24.73 -2.42 4.92
N GLY A 214 25.28 -1.98 3.79
CA GLY A 214 26.72 -1.87 3.57
C GLY A 214 27.04 -1.19 2.24
N PHE A 215 28.30 -0.80 2.05
CA PHE A 215 28.79 -0.04 0.89
C PHE A 215 28.50 -0.64 -0.50
N SER A 216 28.00 -1.88 -0.57
CA SER A 216 27.57 -2.54 -1.82
C SER A 216 26.07 -2.43 -2.11
N GLN A 217 25.27 -1.89 -1.19
CA GLN A 217 23.80 -1.88 -1.28
C GLN A 217 23.29 -1.15 -2.53
N ALA A 218 23.78 0.07 -2.79
CA ALA A 218 23.35 0.86 -3.95
C ALA A 218 23.69 0.23 -5.33
N ARG A 219 24.68 -0.68 -5.38
CA ARG A 219 24.99 -1.46 -6.60
C ARG A 219 24.07 -2.66 -6.75
N PHE A 220 23.68 -3.28 -5.64
CA PHE A 220 22.71 -4.39 -5.63
C PHE A 220 21.31 -3.91 -6.00
N GLU A 221 20.87 -2.77 -5.45
CA GLU A 221 19.59 -2.16 -5.78
C GLU A 221 19.50 -1.84 -7.27
N ARG A 222 20.52 -1.17 -7.85
CA ARG A 222 20.56 -0.89 -9.30
C ARG A 222 20.51 -2.13 -10.18
N LEU A 223 21.28 -3.17 -9.84
CA LEU A 223 21.25 -4.41 -10.60
C LEU A 223 19.87 -5.08 -10.49
N ARG A 224 19.23 -5.00 -9.32
CA ARG A 224 17.90 -5.55 -9.10
C ARG A 224 16.84 -4.79 -9.90
N ASP A 225 16.91 -3.47 -9.94
CA ASP A 225 15.99 -2.64 -10.72
C ASP A 225 16.10 -2.96 -12.21
N GLU A 226 17.33 -3.14 -12.73
CA GLU A 226 17.59 -3.58 -14.11
C GLU A 226 16.99 -4.98 -14.36
N GLN A 227 17.18 -5.92 -13.44
CA GLN A 227 16.58 -7.26 -13.55
C GLN A 227 15.05 -7.25 -13.50
N ILE A 228 14.45 -6.33 -12.73
CA ILE A 228 12.99 -6.15 -12.67
C ILE A 228 12.49 -5.57 -13.99
N ALA A 229 13.17 -4.57 -14.56
CA ALA A 229 12.81 -4.01 -15.86
C ALA A 229 12.84 -5.09 -16.96
N ASP A 230 13.91 -5.88 -17.04
CA ASP A 230 14.01 -7.02 -17.97
C ASP A 230 12.88 -8.05 -17.75
N HIS A 231 12.48 -8.26 -16.49
CA HIS A 231 11.36 -9.14 -16.15
C HIS A 231 10.03 -8.57 -16.65
N VAL A 232 9.78 -7.27 -16.44
CA VAL A 232 8.57 -6.58 -16.89
C VAL A 232 8.46 -6.63 -18.42
N GLU A 233 9.53 -6.32 -19.16
CA GLU A 233 9.54 -6.41 -20.63
C GLU A 233 9.18 -7.82 -21.13
N ARG A 234 9.67 -8.86 -20.44
CA ARG A 234 9.29 -10.25 -20.75
C ARG A 234 7.83 -10.56 -20.44
N CYS A 235 7.27 -9.97 -19.38
CA CYS A 235 5.86 -10.12 -19.04
C CYS A 235 5.00 -9.46 -20.12
N GLU A 236 5.30 -8.22 -20.50
CA GLU A 236 4.59 -7.49 -21.55
C GLU A 236 4.56 -8.27 -22.87
N ALA A 237 5.71 -8.85 -23.28
CA ALA A 237 5.77 -9.68 -24.47
C ALA A 237 4.84 -10.91 -24.39
N ALA A 238 4.83 -11.61 -23.26
CA ALA A 238 3.96 -12.77 -23.05
C ALA A 238 2.47 -12.38 -23.00
N LEU A 239 2.14 -11.20 -22.45
CA LEU A 239 0.76 -10.69 -22.42
C LEU A 239 0.27 -10.28 -23.81
N ALA A 240 1.14 -9.68 -24.63
CA ALA A 240 0.81 -9.33 -26.01
C ALA A 240 0.51 -10.54 -26.90
N ASP A 241 1.10 -11.69 -26.57
CA ASP A 241 0.87 -12.97 -27.27
C ASP A 241 -0.41 -13.70 -26.78
N ALA A 242 -1.04 -13.25 -25.70
CA ALA A 242 -2.24 -13.88 -25.16
C ALA A 242 -3.48 -13.60 -26.02
N ASP A 243 -4.06 -14.65 -26.60
CA ASP A 243 -5.29 -14.55 -27.41
C ASP A 243 -6.53 -14.44 -26.52
N ALA A 244 -6.94 -13.21 -26.19
CA ALA A 244 -8.09 -12.92 -25.34
C ALA A 244 -8.80 -11.60 -25.72
N ASP A 245 -10.10 -11.50 -25.42
CA ASP A 245 -10.88 -10.29 -25.66
C ASP A 245 -10.63 -9.22 -24.59
N ARG A 246 -10.18 -9.66 -23.40
CA ARG A 246 -9.90 -8.82 -22.23
C ARG A 246 -8.67 -9.31 -21.50
N LEU A 247 -7.95 -8.39 -20.88
CA LEU A 247 -6.75 -8.65 -20.10
C LEU A 247 -6.90 -8.09 -18.67
N PHE A 248 -6.76 -8.96 -17.68
CA PHE A 248 -6.70 -8.59 -16.27
C PHE A 248 -5.31 -8.88 -15.71
N VAL A 249 -4.65 -7.89 -15.13
CA VAL A 249 -3.31 -8.06 -14.57
C VAL A 249 -3.35 -7.94 -13.06
N THR A 250 -2.89 -8.98 -12.38
CA THR A 250 -2.78 -9.01 -10.91
C THR A 250 -1.32 -9.07 -10.52
N GLY A 251 -0.96 -8.58 -9.33
CA GLY A 251 0.44 -8.59 -8.96
C GLY A 251 0.80 -7.91 -7.66
N ASP A 252 2.09 -7.65 -7.49
CA ASP A 252 2.56 -6.77 -6.42
C ASP A 252 2.07 -5.33 -6.68
N SER A 253 1.57 -4.65 -5.64
CA SER A 253 1.18 -3.24 -5.69
C SER A 253 2.22 -2.29 -6.30
N ARG A 254 3.51 -2.65 -6.24
CA ARG A 254 4.63 -1.85 -6.76
C ARG A 254 4.91 -2.06 -8.24
N LEU A 255 4.41 -3.15 -8.83
CA LEU A 255 4.67 -3.54 -10.23
C LEU A 255 3.42 -3.57 -11.08
N VAL A 256 2.25 -3.87 -10.50
CA VAL A 256 1.01 -4.03 -11.24
C VAL A 256 0.60 -2.74 -11.98
N GLY A 257 0.99 -1.58 -11.44
CA GLY A 257 0.74 -0.27 -12.06
C GLY A 257 1.44 -0.06 -13.41
N GLU A 258 2.54 -0.78 -13.69
CA GLU A 258 3.23 -0.71 -14.99
C GLU A 258 2.34 -1.24 -16.14
N PHE A 259 1.31 -2.03 -15.82
CA PHE A 259 0.43 -2.68 -16.81
C PHE A 259 -0.93 -1.98 -16.97
N GLU A 260 -1.18 -0.86 -16.27
CA GLU A 260 -2.46 -0.13 -16.32
C GLU A 260 -2.82 0.39 -17.73
N ALA A 261 -1.81 0.64 -18.58
CA ALA A 261 -2.04 1.15 -19.93
C ALA A 261 -2.57 0.08 -20.90
N ASP A 262 -2.23 -1.19 -20.67
CA ASP A 262 -2.53 -2.31 -21.58
C ASP A 262 -3.60 -3.27 -21.02
N ALA A 263 -3.86 -3.23 -19.71
CA ALA A 263 -4.87 -4.07 -19.06
C ALA A 263 -6.24 -3.38 -19.00
N ASP A 264 -7.31 -4.17 -19.06
CA ASP A 264 -8.66 -3.69 -18.78
C ASP A 264 -8.84 -3.38 -17.28
N GLU A 265 -8.20 -4.17 -16.41
CA GLU A 265 -8.18 -3.94 -14.96
C GLU A 265 -6.87 -4.43 -14.35
N THR A 266 -6.44 -3.73 -13.30
CA THR A 266 -5.28 -4.11 -12.49
C THR A 266 -5.64 -4.30 -11.02
N ALA A 267 -5.05 -5.30 -10.36
CA ALA A 267 -5.28 -5.51 -8.93
C ALA A 267 -4.06 -6.03 -8.18
N ALA A 268 -3.80 -5.46 -6.99
CA ALA A 268 -2.79 -6.00 -6.09
C ALA A 268 -3.28 -7.31 -5.43
N VAL A 269 -2.46 -8.36 -5.46
CA VAL A 269 -2.73 -9.66 -4.81
C VAL A 269 -1.48 -10.21 -4.13
N ASP A 270 -1.67 -10.96 -3.05
CA ASP A 270 -0.57 -11.55 -2.28
C ASP A 270 -0.14 -12.95 -2.78
N ALA A 271 -0.64 -13.40 -3.93
CA ALA A 271 -0.43 -14.76 -4.43
C ALA A 271 1.05 -15.09 -4.68
N THR A 272 1.63 -16.02 -3.92
CA THR A 272 3.06 -16.40 -3.99
C THR A 272 3.25 -17.86 -4.41
N GLY A 273 4.47 -18.19 -4.87
CA GLY A 273 4.91 -19.57 -5.07
C GLY A 273 5.20 -19.86 -6.53
N GLU A 274 5.08 -21.14 -6.90
CA GLU A 274 5.25 -21.58 -8.28
C GLU A 274 4.20 -20.92 -9.20
N PRO A 275 4.53 -20.63 -10.48
CA PRO A 275 3.67 -19.86 -11.39
C PRO A 275 2.22 -20.36 -11.47
N GLU A 276 2.02 -21.67 -11.65
CA GLU A 276 0.68 -22.23 -11.86
C GLU A 276 -0.21 -22.18 -10.60
N PRO A 277 0.23 -22.63 -9.41
CA PRO A 277 -0.52 -22.45 -8.16
C PRO A 277 -0.75 -20.98 -7.80
N ALA A 278 0.26 -20.12 -8.00
CA ALA A 278 0.15 -18.71 -7.69
C ALA A 278 -0.90 -18.03 -8.60
N LEU A 279 -0.95 -18.37 -9.88
CA LEU A 279 -2.00 -17.89 -10.78
C LEU A 279 -3.40 -18.32 -10.34
N ALA A 280 -3.55 -19.56 -9.86
CA ALA A 280 -4.85 -20.04 -9.37
C ALA A 280 -5.32 -19.26 -8.13
N ASP A 281 -4.40 -18.93 -7.22
CA ASP A 281 -4.69 -18.11 -6.04
C ASP A 281 -5.00 -16.65 -6.41
N ALA A 282 -4.23 -16.09 -7.35
CA ALA A 282 -4.48 -14.76 -7.91
C ALA A 282 -5.85 -14.68 -8.57
N HIS A 283 -6.22 -15.66 -9.39
CA HIS A 283 -7.54 -15.76 -10.02
C HIS A 283 -8.66 -15.81 -8.98
N ALA A 284 -8.52 -16.65 -7.95
CA ALA A 284 -9.51 -16.76 -6.88
C ALA A 284 -9.63 -15.46 -6.08
N SER A 285 -8.52 -14.75 -5.84
CA SER A 285 -8.47 -13.49 -5.12
C SER A 285 -9.08 -12.35 -5.94
N PHE A 286 -8.75 -12.25 -7.22
CA PHE A 286 -9.29 -11.23 -8.13
C PHE A 286 -10.81 -11.28 -8.22
N TRP A 287 -11.38 -12.48 -8.42
CA TRP A 287 -12.83 -12.67 -8.50
C TRP A 287 -13.55 -12.71 -7.15
N SER A 288 -12.86 -12.38 -6.06
CA SER A 288 -13.48 -12.28 -4.74
C SER A 288 -14.02 -10.88 -4.49
N VAL A 289 -15.29 -10.80 -4.08
CA VAL A 289 -16.02 -9.55 -3.89
C VAL A 289 -16.15 -9.27 -2.41
N ARG A 290 -15.73 -8.08 -1.99
CA ARG A 290 -16.00 -7.59 -0.63
C ARG A 290 -17.40 -7.01 -0.59
N VAL A 291 -18.22 -7.48 0.35
CA VAL A 291 -19.60 -7.03 0.56
C VAL A 291 -19.73 -6.47 1.97
N TRP A 292 -20.32 -5.29 2.07
CA TRP A 292 -20.57 -4.60 3.32
C TRP A 292 -22.06 -4.25 3.45
N GLY A 293 -22.63 -4.51 4.63
CA GLY A 293 -23.92 -3.93 5.01
C GLY A 293 -23.67 -2.57 5.67
N VAL A 294 -24.19 -1.50 5.09
CA VAL A 294 -23.93 -0.10 5.49
C VAL A 294 -24.87 0.36 6.57
#